data_AF-A0A3S4GXU9-F1
#
_entry.id   AF-A0A3S4GXU9-F1
#
_cell.length_a   1.000
_cell.length_b   1.000
_cell.length_c   1.000
_cell.angle_alpha   90.00
_cell.angle_beta   90.00
_cell.angle_gamma   90.00
#
_symmetry.space_group_name_H-M   'P 1'
#
loop_
_entity.id
_entity.type
_entity.pdbx_description
1 polymer ?
#
loop_
_entity_poly.entity_id
_entity_poly.type
_entity_poly.pdbx_seq_one_letter_code
_entity_poly.pdbx_strand_id
1 'polypeptide(L)'
;MTQQNDDVRLTARVGYEPKWQWAFLLPKYWGVWLGIFALVLFAFVPFRLRDKIAAKIGLLVGQKAKKQRHRARVNLQYCFPDWTEQQREKVIDEMFITVSQVMLGIGEIALRSKKHLQQRSEFIGLEYIQQAKAAGHNIILMVPHGWAIDASGIILHTYGMPMTSMYNPHRNPLVDWLWTMTRQRFGGKMHARQNGIKPFLNAVKKGEMGYYLPDEDYGEELSEYADFFATYKATLPGLNKMAKLAKAVVIPMFPRYNAERGKYEMEIHPPMPISEEPAQMAREMNKEIEQFVTPTPEQYVWILRLLKTRKDGADIYR
;
A
#
# COMPACT_ATOMS: atom_id res chain seq x y z
N MET A 1 24.26 23.28 -21.07
CA MET A 1 23.25 22.24 -21.41
C MET A 1 23.85 20.90 -21.07
N THR A 2 23.78 20.55 -19.78
CA THR A 2 24.55 19.46 -19.18
C THR A 2 23.73 18.18 -19.21
N GLN A 3 24.38 17.12 -19.70
CA GLN A 3 23.96 15.72 -19.60
C GLN A 3 23.64 15.38 -18.13
N GLN A 4 22.35 15.28 -17.78
CA GLN A 4 21.93 14.84 -16.45
C GLN A 4 20.55 14.15 -16.49
N ASN A 5 20.31 13.30 -17.50
CA ASN A 5 18.99 12.66 -17.66
C ASN A 5 19.00 11.17 -18.04
N ASP A 6 20.17 10.52 -18.06
CA ASP A 6 20.27 9.11 -18.44
C ASP A 6 20.02 8.12 -17.28
N ASP A 7 19.95 8.60 -16.04
CA ASP A 7 19.75 7.74 -14.85
C ASP A 7 18.28 7.72 -14.36
N VAL A 8 17.40 8.52 -14.98
CA VAL A 8 15.98 8.52 -14.67
C VAL A 8 15.30 7.43 -15.51
N ARG A 9 14.76 6.40 -14.83
CA ARG A 9 13.97 5.34 -15.48
C ARG A 9 12.94 5.96 -16.42
N LEU A 10 12.80 5.43 -17.64
CA LEU A 10 11.85 5.93 -18.64
C LEU A 10 10.44 6.15 -18.06
N THR A 11 10.04 5.23 -17.19
CA THR A 11 8.74 5.15 -16.53
C THR A 11 8.58 6.15 -15.38
N ALA A 12 9.66 6.80 -14.94
CA ALA A 12 9.65 7.87 -13.95
C ALA A 12 9.38 9.26 -14.57
N ARG A 13 9.39 9.39 -15.90
CA ARG A 13 9.20 10.67 -16.58
C ARG A 13 7.78 11.20 -16.41
N VAL A 14 7.63 12.51 -16.23
CA VAL A 14 6.32 13.18 -16.20
C VAL A 14 5.58 12.88 -17.51
N GLY A 15 4.32 12.45 -17.41
CA GLY A 15 3.52 12.11 -18.60
C GLY A 15 3.90 10.78 -19.25
N TYR A 16 4.58 9.87 -18.53
CA TYR A 16 4.77 8.51 -19.01
C TYR A 16 3.42 7.83 -19.27
N GLU A 17 3.23 7.38 -20.51
CA GLU A 17 2.14 6.50 -20.91
C GLU A 17 2.69 5.09 -21.14
N PRO A 18 2.05 4.05 -20.58
CA PRO A 18 2.52 2.68 -20.76
C PRO A 18 2.37 2.24 -22.22
N LYS A 19 3.49 2.19 -22.96
CA LYS A 19 3.52 1.71 -24.35
C LYS A 19 4.06 0.29 -24.44
N TRP A 20 3.36 -0.53 -25.23
CA TRP A 20 3.85 -1.87 -25.59
C TRP A 20 5.19 -1.78 -26.30
N GLN A 21 6.10 -2.71 -25.99
CA GLN A 21 7.35 -2.88 -26.70
C GLN A 21 7.49 -4.32 -27.16
N TRP A 22 7.80 -4.54 -28.43
CA TRP A 22 8.07 -5.88 -28.98
C TRP A 22 9.20 -6.61 -28.27
N ALA A 23 10.14 -5.86 -27.68
CA ALA A 23 11.20 -6.40 -26.82
C ALA A 23 10.67 -7.20 -25.63
N PHE A 24 9.40 -7.01 -25.22
CA PHE A 24 8.76 -7.79 -24.17
C PHE A 24 8.53 -9.26 -24.54
N LEU A 25 8.65 -9.64 -25.81
CA LEU A 25 8.56 -11.03 -26.27
C LEU A 25 9.91 -11.77 -26.22
N LEU A 26 11.01 -11.06 -25.92
CA LEU A 26 12.35 -11.67 -25.85
C LEU A 26 12.40 -12.75 -24.75
N PRO A 27 13.27 -13.78 -24.91
CA PRO A 27 13.36 -14.91 -23.97
C PRO A 27 13.54 -14.53 -22.50
N LYS A 28 14.23 -13.41 -22.22
CA LYS A 28 14.42 -12.87 -20.87
C LYS A 28 13.11 -12.56 -20.12
N TYR A 29 11.99 -12.43 -20.83
CA TYR A 29 10.67 -12.14 -20.27
C TYR A 29 9.74 -13.36 -20.22
N TRP A 30 10.12 -14.52 -20.76
CA TRP A 30 9.24 -15.69 -20.82
C TRP A 30 8.79 -16.18 -19.45
N GLY A 31 9.66 -16.14 -18.44
CA GLY A 31 9.29 -16.44 -17.05
C GLY A 31 8.22 -15.49 -16.49
N VAL A 32 8.28 -14.20 -16.88
CA VAL A 32 7.25 -13.21 -16.50
C VAL A 32 5.93 -13.54 -17.19
N TRP A 33 5.95 -13.88 -18.48
CA TRP A 33 4.76 -14.31 -19.23
C TRP A 33 4.12 -15.57 -18.69
N LEU A 34 4.93 -16.56 -18.29
CA LEU A 34 4.41 -17.77 -17.65
C LEU A 34 3.71 -17.44 -16.32
N GLY A 35 4.29 -16.54 -15.52
CA GLY A 35 3.66 -16.05 -14.30
C GLY A 35 2.34 -15.31 -14.57
N ILE A 36 2.30 -14.45 -15.59
CA ILE A 36 1.08 -13.75 -16.00
C ILE A 36 0.01 -14.73 -16.46
N PHE A 37 0.38 -15.72 -17.27
CA PHE A 37 -0.55 -16.76 -17.71
C PHE A 37 -1.16 -17.50 -16.52
N ALA A 38 -0.35 -17.86 -15.51
CA ALA A 38 -0.86 -18.45 -14.29
C ALA A 38 -1.82 -17.51 -13.54
N LEU A 39 -1.49 -16.23 -13.39
CA LEU A 39 -2.37 -15.23 -12.77
C LEU A 39 -3.68 -15.05 -13.55
N VAL A 40 -3.64 -15.10 -14.88
CA VAL A 40 -4.82 -15.05 -15.74
C VAL A 40 -5.72 -16.24 -15.47
N LEU A 41 -5.17 -17.45 -15.35
CA LEU A 41 -5.97 -18.63 -14.98
C LEU A 41 -6.59 -18.46 -13.59
N PHE A 42 -5.79 -18.05 -12.59
CA PHE A 42 -6.28 -17.83 -11.22
C PHE A 42 -7.30 -16.69 -11.10
N ALA A 43 -7.36 -15.76 -12.06
CA ALA A 43 -8.37 -14.70 -12.09
C ALA A 43 -9.80 -15.24 -12.24
N PHE A 44 -9.96 -16.45 -12.80
CA PHE A 44 -11.26 -17.10 -13.03
C PHE A 44 -11.52 -18.29 -12.10
N VAL A 45 -10.54 -18.69 -11.30
CA VAL A 45 -10.72 -19.71 -10.27
C VAL A 45 -11.51 -19.14 -9.10
N PRO A 46 -12.52 -19.85 -8.55
CA PRO A 46 -13.24 -19.40 -7.36
C PRO A 46 -12.28 -19.10 -6.21
N PHE A 47 -12.45 -17.95 -5.54
CA PHE A 47 -11.53 -17.47 -4.51
C PHE A 47 -11.24 -18.52 -3.43
N ARG A 48 -12.23 -19.32 -3.02
CA ARG A 48 -12.05 -20.37 -2.01
C ARG A 48 -10.99 -21.40 -2.40
N LEU A 49 -10.93 -21.78 -3.68
CA LEU A 49 -9.92 -22.73 -4.16
C LEU A 49 -8.57 -22.04 -4.32
N ARG A 50 -8.56 -20.84 -4.92
CA ARG A 50 -7.36 -20.02 -5.06
C ARG A 50 -6.70 -19.77 -3.70
N ASP A 51 -7.48 -19.37 -2.70
CA ASP A 51 -6.97 -18.94 -1.40
C ASP A 51 -6.49 -20.13 -0.55
N LYS A 52 -7.06 -21.34 -0.74
CA LYS A 52 -6.52 -22.58 -0.18
C LYS A 52 -5.14 -22.92 -0.75
N ILE A 53 -4.97 -22.76 -2.07
CA ILE A 53 -3.68 -22.96 -2.74
C ILE A 53 -2.69 -21.88 -2.26
N ALA A 54 -3.14 -20.63 -2.23
CA ALA A 54 -2.34 -19.49 -1.78
C ALA A 54 -1.89 -19.62 -0.33
N ALA A 55 -2.72 -20.15 0.57
CA ALA A 55 -2.34 -20.36 1.96
C ALA A 55 -1.19 -21.38 2.09
N LYS A 56 -1.25 -22.49 1.33
CA LYS A 56 -0.15 -23.47 1.29
C LYS A 56 1.13 -22.86 0.73
N ILE A 57 1.02 -22.10 -0.36
CA ILE A 57 2.16 -21.38 -0.95
C ILE A 57 2.73 -20.39 0.06
N GLY A 58 1.87 -19.64 0.75
CA GLY A 58 2.28 -18.63 1.73
C GLY A 58 3.08 -19.20 2.87
N LEU A 59 2.65 -20.33 3.45
CA LEU A 59 3.42 -21.02 4.48
C LEU A 59 4.83 -21.41 3.96
N LEU A 60 4.91 -22.02 2.77
CA LEU A 60 6.19 -22.43 2.18
C LEU A 60 7.09 -21.23 1.85
N VAL A 61 6.52 -20.16 1.33
CA VAL A 61 7.24 -18.91 1.03
C VAL A 61 7.74 -18.26 2.31
N GLY A 62 6.89 -18.18 3.35
CA GLY A 62 7.24 -17.62 4.64
C GLY A 62 8.36 -18.34 5.36
N GLN A 63 8.44 -19.67 5.21
CA GLN A 63 9.55 -20.49 5.72
C GLN A 63 10.87 -20.20 4.99
N LYS A 64 10.83 -19.95 3.68
CA LYS A 64 12.02 -19.67 2.86
C LYS A 64 12.46 -18.20 2.91
N ALA A 65 11.54 -17.27 3.19
CA ALA A 65 11.77 -15.84 3.22
C ALA A 65 12.46 -15.35 4.52
N LYS A 66 13.62 -15.95 4.85
CA LYS A 66 14.34 -15.75 6.13
C LYS A 66 14.53 -14.28 6.50
N LYS A 67 14.94 -13.44 5.54
CA LYS A 67 15.20 -12.00 5.75
C LYS A 67 13.92 -11.22 6.08
N GLN A 68 12.84 -11.47 5.33
CA GLN A 68 11.55 -10.81 5.54
C GLN A 68 10.93 -11.26 6.86
N ARG A 69 11.02 -12.56 7.16
CA ARG A 69 10.57 -13.14 8.42
C ARG A 69 11.30 -12.53 9.61
N HIS A 70 12.62 -12.40 9.54
CA HIS A 70 13.42 -11.74 10.57
C HIS A 70 12.95 -10.29 10.82
N ARG A 71 12.72 -9.50 9.75
CA ARG A 71 12.20 -8.12 9.90
C ARG A 71 10.84 -8.08 10.60
N ALA A 72 9.92 -8.95 10.22
CA ALA A 72 8.62 -9.03 10.85
C ALA A 72 8.74 -9.42 12.33
N ARG A 73 9.60 -10.38 12.67
CA ARG A 73 9.88 -10.78 14.05
C ARG A 73 10.42 -9.62 14.89
N VAL A 74 11.42 -8.89 14.37
CA VAL A 74 11.98 -7.71 15.05
C VAL A 74 10.87 -6.68 15.30
N ASN A 75 10.08 -6.33 14.29
CA ASN A 75 9.00 -5.36 14.46
C ASN A 75 8.00 -5.79 15.52
N LEU A 76 7.49 -7.03 15.43
CA LEU A 76 6.51 -7.55 16.37
C LEU A 76 7.07 -7.69 17.78
N GLN A 77 8.35 -7.97 17.95
CA GLN A 77 9.00 -8.03 19.27
C GLN A 77 9.00 -6.65 19.96
N TYR A 78 9.28 -5.58 19.21
CA TYR A 78 9.27 -4.22 19.77
C TYR A 78 7.85 -3.65 19.92
N CYS A 79 6.94 -3.95 18.99
CA CYS A 79 5.58 -3.44 19.02
C CYS A 79 4.69 -4.18 20.03
N PHE A 80 4.93 -5.49 20.22
CA PHE A 80 4.16 -6.38 21.10
C PHE A 80 5.10 -7.21 22.00
N PRO A 81 5.79 -6.57 22.97
CA PRO A 81 6.75 -7.23 23.84
C PRO A 81 6.11 -8.32 24.71
N ASP A 82 4.84 -8.13 25.10
CA ASP A 82 4.10 -9.08 25.95
C ASP A 82 3.63 -10.33 25.20
N TRP A 83 3.78 -10.38 23.87
CA TRP A 83 3.47 -11.59 23.11
C TRP A 83 4.54 -12.65 23.31
N THR A 84 4.14 -13.90 23.33
CA THR A 84 5.07 -15.03 23.25
C THR A 84 5.68 -15.11 21.85
N GLU A 85 6.81 -15.79 21.72
CA GLU A 85 7.40 -16.07 20.41
C GLU A 85 6.41 -16.81 19.49
N GLN A 86 5.64 -17.76 20.04
CA GLN A 86 4.63 -18.50 19.29
C GLN A 86 3.53 -17.59 18.73
N GLN A 87 3.05 -16.60 19.50
CA GLN A 87 2.06 -15.63 19.03
C GLN A 87 2.62 -14.78 17.87
N ARG A 88 3.87 -14.31 17.99
CA ARG A 88 4.54 -13.56 16.91
C ARG A 88 4.71 -14.41 15.66
N GLU A 89 5.18 -15.65 15.78
CA GLU A 89 5.36 -16.54 14.62
C GLU A 89 4.04 -16.87 13.94
N LYS A 90 2.96 -17.05 14.70
CA LYS A 90 1.61 -17.27 14.17
C LYS A 90 1.17 -16.10 13.29
N VAL A 91 1.29 -14.86 13.78
CA VAL A 91 0.94 -13.66 13.01
C VAL A 91 1.80 -13.53 11.76
N ILE A 92 3.08 -13.90 11.83
CA ILE A 92 3.97 -13.88 10.66
C ILE A 92 3.55 -14.92 9.62
N ASP A 93 3.18 -16.13 10.04
CA ASP A 93 2.66 -17.16 9.12
C ASP A 93 1.35 -16.73 8.46
N GLU A 94 0.43 -16.18 9.24
CA GLU A 94 -0.82 -15.60 8.74
C GLU A 94 -0.56 -14.44 7.78
N MET A 95 0.41 -13.58 8.06
CA MET A 95 0.81 -12.49 7.16
C MET A 95 1.32 -13.02 5.82
N PHE A 96 2.14 -14.09 5.83
CA PHE A 96 2.62 -14.73 4.60
C PHE A 96 1.51 -15.45 3.82
N ILE A 97 0.50 -16.00 4.51
CA ILE A 97 -0.72 -16.51 3.90
C ILE A 97 -1.50 -15.38 3.23
N THR A 98 -1.76 -14.29 3.94
CA THR A 98 -2.53 -13.13 3.46
C THR A 98 -1.89 -12.49 2.24
N VAL A 99 -0.59 -12.19 2.26
CA VAL A 99 0.12 -11.66 1.08
C VAL A 99 0.01 -12.63 -0.10
N SER A 100 0.12 -13.94 0.12
CA SER A 100 0.02 -14.91 -0.97
C SER A 100 -1.38 -14.95 -1.57
N GLN A 101 -2.42 -14.86 -0.74
CA GLN A 101 -3.81 -14.78 -1.21
C GLN A 101 -4.06 -13.53 -2.03
N VAL A 102 -3.57 -12.37 -1.58
CA VAL A 102 -3.68 -11.12 -2.34
C VAL A 102 -2.87 -11.19 -3.64
N MET A 103 -1.64 -11.70 -3.61
CA MET A 103 -0.77 -11.79 -4.78
C MET A 103 -1.34 -12.74 -5.84
N LEU A 104 -1.87 -13.91 -5.45
CA LEU A 104 -2.58 -14.79 -6.38
C LEU A 104 -3.90 -14.15 -6.86
N GLY A 105 -4.49 -13.27 -6.04
CA GLY A 105 -5.65 -12.46 -6.39
C GLY A 105 -5.40 -11.32 -7.36
N ILE A 106 -4.14 -10.96 -7.67
CA ILE A 106 -3.83 -9.86 -8.61
C ILE A 106 -4.46 -10.07 -9.98
N GLY A 107 -4.49 -11.31 -10.49
CA GLY A 107 -5.14 -11.61 -11.77
C GLY A 107 -6.63 -11.23 -11.78
N GLU A 108 -7.32 -11.45 -10.65
CA GLU A 108 -8.72 -11.03 -10.47
C GLU A 108 -8.84 -9.50 -10.60
N ILE A 109 -7.96 -8.76 -9.91
CA ILE A 109 -7.90 -7.29 -9.95
C ILE A 109 -7.57 -6.76 -11.35
N ALA A 110 -6.69 -7.44 -12.08
CA ALA A 110 -6.23 -7.00 -13.40
C ALA A 110 -7.26 -7.26 -14.53
N LEU A 111 -8.01 -8.36 -14.46
CA LEU A 111 -8.81 -8.84 -15.60
C LEU A 111 -10.32 -8.78 -15.39
N ARG A 112 -10.81 -9.00 -14.16
CA ARG A 112 -12.25 -9.16 -13.92
C ARG A 112 -13.00 -7.84 -14.05
N SER A 113 -14.27 -7.90 -14.40
CA SER A 113 -15.08 -6.71 -14.70
C SER A 113 -15.24 -5.78 -13.49
N LYS A 114 -15.58 -4.52 -13.76
CA LYS A 114 -15.96 -3.51 -12.76
C LYS A 114 -16.97 -4.09 -11.73
N LYS A 115 -18.05 -4.70 -12.23
CA LYS A 115 -19.09 -5.32 -11.40
C LYS A 115 -18.56 -6.44 -10.51
N HIS A 116 -17.67 -7.29 -11.03
CA HIS A 116 -17.04 -8.35 -10.24
C HIS A 116 -16.23 -7.76 -9.09
N LEU A 117 -15.38 -6.77 -9.36
CA LEU A 117 -14.56 -6.15 -8.32
C LEU A 117 -15.42 -5.48 -7.24
N GLN A 118 -16.50 -4.79 -7.63
CA GLN A 118 -17.48 -4.24 -6.69
C GLN A 118 -18.15 -5.32 -5.82
N GLN A 119 -18.48 -6.48 -6.42
CA GLN A 119 -19.01 -7.63 -5.66
C GLN A 119 -17.97 -8.26 -4.74
N ARG A 120 -16.67 -8.08 -5.01
CA ARG A 120 -15.56 -8.56 -4.20
C ARG A 120 -15.11 -7.55 -3.16
N SER A 121 -15.71 -6.36 -3.10
CA SER A 121 -15.36 -5.33 -2.14
C SER A 121 -16.45 -5.07 -1.10
N GLU A 122 -16.02 -4.46 -0.01
CA GLU A 122 -16.87 -4.02 1.09
C GLU A 122 -16.25 -2.77 1.71
N PHE A 123 -17.10 -1.79 2.04
CA PHE A 123 -16.67 -0.57 2.69
C PHE A 123 -17.25 -0.51 4.09
N ILE A 124 -16.41 -0.14 5.05
CA ILE A 124 -16.79 0.11 6.44
C ILE A 124 -16.45 1.58 6.67
N GLY A 125 -17.44 2.44 6.95
CA GLY A 125 -17.20 3.88 7.14
C GLY A 125 -17.17 4.73 5.85
N LEU A 126 -17.76 4.27 4.75
CA LEU A 126 -17.79 5.03 3.48
C LEU A 126 -18.43 6.42 3.62
N GLU A 127 -19.35 6.56 4.56
CA GLU A 127 -20.05 7.79 4.89
C GLU A 127 -19.09 8.95 5.20
N TYR A 128 -17.90 8.70 5.79
CA TYR A 128 -16.94 9.77 6.08
C TYR A 128 -16.39 10.43 4.81
N ILE A 129 -16.14 9.62 3.77
CA ILE A 129 -15.74 10.14 2.45
C ILE A 129 -16.90 10.89 1.81
N GLN A 130 -18.12 10.34 1.89
CA GLN A 130 -19.31 10.96 1.29
C GLN A 130 -19.63 12.31 1.94
N GLN A 131 -19.59 12.39 3.26
CA GLN A 131 -19.82 13.60 4.04
C GLN A 131 -18.76 14.67 3.72
N ALA A 132 -17.47 14.29 3.68
CA ALA A 132 -16.40 15.21 3.33
C ALA A 132 -16.56 15.77 1.90
N LYS A 133 -16.94 14.92 0.93
CA LYS A 133 -17.23 15.38 -0.43
C LYS A 133 -18.45 16.29 -0.50
N ALA A 134 -19.53 15.95 0.22
CA ALA A 134 -20.74 16.77 0.26
C ALA A 134 -20.48 18.15 0.89
N ALA A 135 -19.55 18.23 1.85
CA ALA A 135 -19.07 19.48 2.44
C ALA A 135 -18.09 20.26 1.54
N GLY A 136 -17.77 19.76 0.34
CA GLY A 136 -16.88 20.43 -0.61
C GLY A 136 -15.39 20.34 -0.23
N HIS A 137 -15.01 19.40 0.64
CA HIS A 137 -13.60 19.21 0.99
C HIS A 137 -12.87 18.38 -0.06
N ASN A 138 -11.63 18.77 -0.36
CA ASN A 138 -10.67 17.86 -0.96
C ASN A 138 -10.29 16.78 0.07
N ILE A 139 -9.86 15.60 -0.39
CA ILE A 139 -9.59 14.47 0.50
C ILE A 139 -8.19 13.91 0.23
N ILE A 140 -7.42 13.73 1.30
CA ILE A 140 -6.23 12.87 1.30
C ILE A 140 -6.55 11.66 2.15
N LEU A 141 -6.56 10.48 1.55
CA LEU A 141 -6.59 9.21 2.25
C LEU A 141 -5.21 8.92 2.85
N MET A 142 -5.17 8.73 4.17
CA MET A 142 -4.00 8.20 4.86
C MET A 142 -4.11 6.67 4.88
N VAL A 143 -3.24 6.00 4.12
CA VAL A 143 -3.33 4.55 3.91
C VAL A 143 -2.05 3.85 4.37
N PRO A 144 -2.02 3.23 5.55
CA PRO A 144 -0.88 2.42 5.97
C PRO A 144 -0.65 1.25 5.00
N HIS A 145 0.58 0.74 4.89
CA HIS A 145 0.91 -0.39 4.04
C HIS A 145 0.24 -1.68 4.55
N GLY A 146 -0.95 -1.98 4.02
CA GLY A 146 -1.58 -3.29 4.06
C GLY A 146 -1.32 -4.10 2.79
N TRP A 147 -1.59 -5.40 2.81
CA TRP A 147 -1.37 -6.24 1.61
C TRP A 147 -2.33 -5.92 0.46
N ALA A 148 -3.56 -5.47 0.76
CA ALA A 148 -4.60 -5.21 -0.23
C ALA A 148 -4.55 -3.81 -0.87
N ILE A 149 -3.49 -3.02 -0.63
CA ILE A 149 -3.38 -1.61 -1.08
C ILE A 149 -3.58 -1.39 -2.59
N ASP A 150 -3.06 -2.29 -3.42
CA ASP A 150 -3.21 -2.17 -4.88
C ASP A 150 -4.62 -2.51 -5.32
N ALA A 151 -5.24 -3.52 -4.68
CA ALA A 151 -6.62 -3.88 -4.93
C ALA A 151 -7.55 -2.74 -4.54
N SER A 152 -7.43 -2.17 -3.34
CA SER A 152 -8.27 -1.05 -2.90
C SER A 152 -8.11 0.19 -3.77
N GLY A 153 -6.87 0.54 -4.14
CA GLY A 153 -6.59 1.64 -5.06
C GLY A 153 -7.36 1.51 -6.38
N ILE A 154 -7.39 0.30 -6.96
CA ILE A 154 -8.12 0.03 -8.21
C ILE A 154 -9.63 -0.07 -8.00
N ILE A 155 -10.08 -0.70 -6.91
CA ILE A 155 -11.50 -0.90 -6.61
C ILE A 155 -12.18 0.44 -6.37
N LEU A 156 -11.56 1.40 -5.68
CA LEU A 156 -12.14 2.74 -5.46
C LEU A 156 -12.56 3.41 -6.77
N HIS A 157 -11.75 3.30 -7.82
CA HIS A 157 -12.09 3.82 -9.15
C HIS A 157 -13.34 3.17 -9.74
N THR A 158 -13.62 1.91 -9.42
CA THR A 158 -14.86 1.26 -9.85
C THR A 158 -16.09 1.91 -9.22
N TYR A 159 -15.98 2.59 -8.09
CA TYR A 159 -17.08 3.32 -7.45
C TYR A 159 -17.14 4.79 -7.87
N GLY A 160 -16.40 5.21 -8.91
CA GLY A 160 -16.35 6.61 -9.33
C GLY A 160 -15.61 7.49 -8.32
N MET A 161 -14.70 6.90 -7.54
CA MET A 161 -13.83 7.61 -6.62
C MET A 161 -12.43 7.70 -7.22
N PRO A 162 -12.15 8.71 -8.07
CA PRO A 162 -10.86 8.82 -8.73
C PRO A 162 -9.76 9.11 -7.70
N MET A 163 -8.67 8.36 -7.80
CA MET A 163 -7.48 8.46 -6.97
C MET A 163 -6.28 8.97 -7.76
N THR A 164 -5.44 9.71 -7.06
CA THR A 164 -4.05 10.00 -7.46
C THR A 164 -3.10 9.43 -6.41
N SER A 165 -1.99 8.84 -6.84
CA SER A 165 -0.95 8.35 -5.93
C SER A 165 0.45 8.53 -6.51
N MET A 166 1.44 8.52 -5.62
CA MET A 166 2.84 8.51 -5.98
C MET A 166 3.37 7.07 -6.00
N TYR A 167 4.18 6.73 -7.00
CA TYR A 167 4.80 5.39 -7.07
C TYR A 167 6.26 5.42 -7.46
N ASN A 168 6.97 4.36 -7.08
CA ASN A 168 8.28 4.05 -7.60
C ASN A 168 8.12 3.07 -8.77
N PRO A 169 8.61 3.40 -9.97
CA PRO A 169 8.50 2.48 -11.09
C PRO A 169 9.27 1.18 -10.87
N HIS A 170 8.76 0.07 -11.39
CA HIS A 170 9.35 -1.24 -11.23
C HIS A 170 10.65 -1.37 -12.06
N ARG A 171 11.61 -2.18 -11.59
CA ARG A 171 12.91 -2.37 -12.27
C ARG A 171 12.78 -3.13 -13.58
N ASN A 172 11.88 -4.11 -13.63
CA ASN A 172 11.57 -4.87 -14.84
C ASN A 172 10.53 -4.09 -15.67
N PRO A 173 10.88 -3.66 -16.91
CA PRO A 173 9.99 -2.84 -17.74
C PRO A 173 8.66 -3.50 -18.14
N LEU A 174 8.65 -4.82 -18.38
CA LEU A 174 7.40 -5.54 -18.70
C LEU A 174 6.46 -5.54 -17.49
N VAL A 175 6.99 -5.82 -16.30
CA VAL A 175 6.21 -5.79 -15.06
C VAL A 175 5.70 -4.38 -14.78
N ASP A 176 6.53 -3.35 -14.97
CA ASP A 176 6.11 -1.95 -14.80
C ASP A 176 4.97 -1.57 -15.76
N TRP A 177 5.10 -1.95 -17.04
CA TRP A 177 4.07 -1.72 -18.05
C TRP A 177 2.74 -2.37 -17.66
N LEU A 178 2.74 -3.66 -17.29
CA LEU A 178 1.54 -4.39 -16.87
C LEU A 178 0.91 -3.80 -15.61
N TRP A 179 1.74 -3.42 -14.65
CA TRP A 179 1.28 -2.86 -13.39
C TRP A 179 0.64 -1.49 -13.58
N THR A 180 1.24 -0.67 -14.45
CA THR A 180 0.70 0.63 -14.83
C THR A 180 -0.65 0.46 -15.54
N MET A 181 -0.74 -0.44 -16.53
CA MET A 181 -2.00 -0.76 -17.20
C MET A 181 -3.08 -1.22 -16.22
N THR A 182 -2.72 -2.07 -15.26
CA THR A 182 -3.64 -2.59 -14.24
C THR A 182 -4.17 -1.47 -13.35
N ARG A 183 -3.29 -0.59 -12.86
CA ARG A 183 -3.67 0.57 -12.02
C ARG A 183 -4.50 1.61 -12.79
N GLN A 184 -4.30 1.76 -14.10
CA GLN A 184 -4.99 2.75 -14.92
C GLN A 184 -6.35 2.29 -15.47
N ARG A 185 -6.69 0.99 -15.45
CA ARG A 185 -7.84 0.42 -16.19
C ARG A 185 -9.22 1.02 -15.87
N PHE A 186 -9.38 1.72 -14.74
CA PHE A 186 -10.62 2.41 -14.37
C PHE A 186 -10.40 3.92 -14.15
N GLY A 187 -9.43 4.51 -14.84
CA GLY A 187 -9.11 5.94 -14.78
C GLY A 187 -8.13 6.31 -13.68
N GLY A 188 -7.37 5.34 -13.16
CA GLY A 188 -6.27 5.58 -12.22
C GLY A 188 -5.21 6.50 -12.82
N LYS A 189 -4.71 7.43 -12.00
CA LYS A 189 -3.59 8.30 -12.37
C LYS A 189 -2.41 8.06 -11.45
N MET A 190 -1.26 7.81 -12.06
CA MET A 190 -0.04 7.48 -11.36
C MET A 190 1.00 8.57 -11.61
N HIS A 191 1.53 9.14 -10.53
CA HIS A 191 2.66 10.07 -10.61
C HIS A 191 3.90 9.39 -10.10
N ALA A 192 4.96 9.34 -10.91
CA ALA A 192 6.22 8.83 -10.41
C ALA A 192 6.73 9.74 -9.28
N ARG A 193 7.17 9.14 -8.18
CA ARG A 193 7.61 9.84 -6.96
C ARG A 193 8.74 10.84 -7.23
N GLN A 194 9.59 10.54 -8.22
CA GLN A 194 10.70 11.38 -8.65
C GLN A 194 10.24 12.75 -9.19
N ASN A 195 8.98 12.85 -9.62
CA ASN A 195 8.39 14.11 -10.09
C ASN A 195 7.96 15.04 -8.95
N GLY A 196 8.24 14.65 -7.71
CA GLY A 196 7.89 15.39 -6.50
C GLY A 196 6.40 15.37 -6.19
N ILE A 197 6.03 16.13 -5.16
CA ILE A 197 4.68 16.10 -4.59
C ILE A 197 3.68 17.03 -5.30
N LYS A 198 4.17 17.98 -6.11
CA LYS A 198 3.33 19.00 -6.76
C LYS A 198 2.24 18.40 -7.67
N PRO A 199 2.53 17.40 -8.54
CA PRO A 199 1.49 16.79 -9.37
C PRO A 199 0.38 16.13 -8.54
N PHE A 200 0.75 15.43 -7.47
CA PHE A 200 -0.19 14.85 -6.51
C PHE A 200 -1.11 15.90 -5.88
N LEU A 201 -0.54 16.97 -5.31
CA LEU A 201 -1.33 18.04 -4.68
C LEU A 201 -2.25 18.75 -5.70
N ASN A 202 -1.79 18.93 -6.93
CA ASN A 202 -2.60 19.55 -7.98
C ASN A 202 -3.77 18.67 -8.41
N ALA A 203 -3.59 17.34 -8.46
CA ALA A 203 -4.69 16.41 -8.71
C ALA A 203 -5.70 16.42 -7.55
N VAL A 204 -5.23 16.46 -6.30
CA VAL A 204 -6.11 16.58 -5.13
C VAL A 204 -6.96 17.85 -5.18
N LYS A 205 -6.36 18.99 -5.53
CA LYS A 205 -7.09 20.27 -5.70
C LYS A 205 -8.13 20.26 -6.82
N LYS A 206 -8.02 19.33 -7.77
CA LYS A 206 -8.98 19.15 -8.87
C LYS A 206 -10.12 18.18 -8.51
N GLY A 207 -10.19 17.74 -7.25
CA GLY A 207 -11.24 16.86 -6.74
C GLY A 207 -10.94 15.36 -6.85
N GLU A 208 -9.73 14.97 -7.29
CA GLU A 208 -9.28 13.59 -7.10
C GLU A 208 -8.93 13.36 -5.63
N MET A 209 -9.15 12.17 -5.11
CA MET A 209 -8.71 11.86 -3.75
C MET A 209 -7.23 11.51 -3.78
N GLY A 210 -6.45 11.98 -2.82
CA GLY A 210 -5.04 11.64 -2.69
C GLY A 210 -4.86 10.32 -1.95
N TYR A 211 -4.19 9.33 -2.52
CA TYR A 211 -3.87 8.06 -1.85
C TYR A 211 -2.43 8.10 -1.34
N TYR A 212 -2.24 8.39 -0.05
CA TYR A 212 -0.92 8.62 0.55
C TYR A 212 -0.57 7.57 1.61
N LEU A 213 0.65 7.00 1.51
CA LEU A 213 1.14 5.97 2.43
C LEU A 213 2.23 6.56 3.34
N PRO A 214 1.95 6.80 4.63
CA PRO A 214 2.81 7.59 5.51
C PRO A 214 3.83 6.79 6.34
N ASP A 215 3.80 5.47 6.29
CA ASP A 215 4.29 4.57 7.33
C ASP A 215 5.68 3.96 7.04
N GLU A 216 6.34 4.37 5.98
CA GLU A 216 7.76 4.07 5.78
C GLU A 216 8.66 4.91 6.68
N ASP A 217 9.87 4.40 6.94
CA ASP A 217 10.92 5.09 7.68
C ASP A 217 11.83 5.87 6.71
N TYR A 218 11.93 7.19 6.91
CA TYR A 218 12.68 8.12 6.07
C TYR A 218 13.99 8.64 6.67
N GLY A 219 14.45 8.07 7.78
CA GLY A 219 15.61 8.59 8.51
C GLY A 219 15.26 9.71 9.48
N GLU A 220 16.23 10.11 10.29
CA GLU A 220 16.03 11.07 11.39
C GLU A 220 15.83 12.51 10.92
N GLU A 221 16.50 12.93 9.83
CA GLU A 221 16.55 14.33 9.40
C GLU A 221 15.18 14.95 9.12
N LEU A 222 14.21 14.14 8.69
CA LEU A 222 12.88 14.58 8.28
C LEU A 222 11.77 14.03 9.18
N SER A 223 12.12 13.30 10.24
CA SER A 223 11.15 12.53 11.02
C SER A 223 11.09 13.00 12.46
N GLU A 224 9.93 12.82 13.06
CA GLU A 224 9.73 12.96 14.49
C GLU A 224 9.71 11.57 15.13
N TYR A 225 10.33 11.44 16.30
CA TYR A 225 10.19 10.21 17.09
C TYR A 225 8.88 10.26 17.85
N ALA A 226 7.88 9.53 17.38
CA ALA A 226 6.57 9.41 18.02
C ALA A 226 6.30 7.98 18.46
N ASP A 227 5.48 7.81 19.50
CA ASP A 227 5.07 6.50 19.98
C ASP A 227 4.41 5.69 18.85
N PHE A 228 4.71 4.40 18.84
CA PHE A 228 4.21 3.42 17.89
C PHE A 228 4.12 2.05 18.58
N PHE A 229 2.91 1.64 18.94
CA PHE A 229 2.63 0.52 19.82
C PHE A 229 3.43 0.63 21.14
N ALA A 230 4.07 -0.45 21.61
CA ALA A 230 4.91 -0.45 22.80
C ALA A 230 6.33 0.13 22.58
N THR A 231 6.58 0.77 21.44
CA THR A 231 7.86 1.40 21.13
C THR A 231 7.66 2.80 20.54
N TYR A 232 8.69 3.34 19.89
CA TYR A 232 8.63 4.56 19.11
C TYR A 232 9.13 4.31 17.69
N LYS A 233 8.75 5.20 16.78
CA LYS A 233 9.10 5.18 15.36
C LYS A 233 9.51 6.57 14.88
N ALA A 234 10.46 6.63 13.95
CA ALA A 234 10.74 7.82 13.17
C ALA A 234 9.63 7.99 12.11
N THR A 235 8.70 8.91 12.36
CA THR A 235 7.52 9.14 11.52
C THR A 235 7.64 10.50 10.84
N LEU A 236 7.47 10.54 9.52
CA LEU A 236 7.48 11.77 8.73
C LEU A 236 6.16 12.54 8.95
N PRO A 237 6.15 13.71 9.62
CA PRO A 237 4.92 14.42 10.00
C PRO A 237 4.29 15.22 8.84
N GLY A 238 4.76 15.05 7.60
CA GLY A 238 4.44 15.94 6.46
C GLY A 238 2.98 15.96 5.99
N LEU A 239 2.11 15.16 6.58
CA LEU A 239 0.69 15.04 6.21
C LEU A 239 -0.08 16.34 6.46
N ASN A 240 0.23 17.07 7.53
CA ASN A 240 -0.38 18.38 7.82
C ASN A 240 -0.09 19.41 6.71
N LYS A 241 1.17 19.50 6.26
CA LYS A 241 1.60 20.41 5.19
C LYS A 241 0.91 20.06 3.87
N MET A 242 0.78 18.77 3.55
CA MET A 242 0.04 18.32 2.38
C MET A 242 -1.44 18.70 2.44
N ALA A 243 -2.10 18.41 3.56
CA ALA A 243 -3.51 18.72 3.79
C ALA A 243 -3.78 20.22 3.64
N LYS A 244 -2.97 21.07 4.28
CA LYS A 244 -3.05 22.54 4.20
C LYS A 244 -2.86 23.04 2.77
N LEU A 245 -1.81 22.58 2.08
CA LEU A 245 -1.52 22.98 0.71
C LEU A 245 -2.63 22.56 -0.25
N ALA A 246 -3.21 21.38 -0.06
CA ALA A 246 -4.29 20.84 -0.88
C ALA A 246 -5.69 21.36 -0.48
N LYS A 247 -5.82 22.07 0.65
CA LYS A 247 -7.11 22.41 1.28
C LYS A 247 -7.97 21.15 1.48
N ALA A 248 -7.34 20.10 1.99
CA ALA A 248 -7.94 18.78 2.12
C ALA A 248 -8.12 18.38 3.58
N VAL A 249 -9.18 17.62 3.86
CA VAL A 249 -9.27 16.80 5.07
C VAL A 249 -8.48 15.51 4.89
N VAL A 250 -7.98 14.96 5.99
CA VAL A 250 -7.29 13.67 5.99
C VAL A 250 -8.22 12.61 6.54
N ILE A 251 -8.47 11.57 5.76
CA ILE A 251 -9.35 10.45 6.14
C ILE A 251 -8.50 9.17 6.18
N PRO A 252 -8.32 8.55 7.34
CA PRO A 252 -7.60 7.28 7.44
C PRO A 252 -8.40 6.15 6.78
N MET A 253 -7.72 5.29 6.03
CA MET A 253 -8.30 4.08 5.45
C MET A 253 -7.29 2.94 5.47
N PHE A 254 -7.72 1.74 5.86
CA PHE A 254 -6.89 0.55 5.82
C PHE A 254 -7.54 -0.58 4.99
N PRO A 255 -6.91 -1.00 3.89
CA PRO A 255 -7.42 -2.07 3.06
C PRO A 255 -6.96 -3.44 3.58
N ARG A 256 -7.91 -4.34 3.80
CA ARG A 256 -7.70 -5.73 4.24
C ARG A 256 -8.22 -6.70 3.19
N TYR A 257 -7.69 -7.93 3.21
CA TYR A 257 -8.28 -9.05 2.48
C TYR A 257 -8.83 -10.09 3.46
N ASN A 258 -10.16 -10.22 3.47
CA ASN A 258 -10.87 -11.24 4.21
C ASN A 258 -10.99 -12.50 3.32
N ALA A 259 -10.14 -13.50 3.58
CA ALA A 259 -10.11 -14.73 2.78
C ALA A 259 -11.32 -15.65 3.03
N GLU A 260 -11.97 -15.55 4.20
CA GLU A 260 -13.14 -16.37 4.53
C GLU A 260 -14.35 -15.98 3.68
N ARG A 261 -14.62 -14.66 3.62
CA ARG A 261 -15.70 -14.08 2.82
C ARG A 261 -15.27 -13.84 1.37
N GLY A 262 -13.96 -13.79 1.13
CA GLY A 262 -13.38 -13.35 -0.13
C GLY A 262 -13.75 -11.89 -0.39
N LYS A 263 -13.39 -11.00 0.53
CA LYS A 263 -13.71 -9.58 0.42
C LYS A 263 -12.45 -8.74 0.56
N TYR A 264 -12.30 -7.77 -0.33
CA TYR A 264 -11.42 -6.63 -0.09
C TYR A 264 -12.21 -5.64 0.74
N GLU A 265 -11.85 -5.56 2.03
CA GLU A 265 -12.52 -4.70 3.00
C GLU A 265 -11.73 -3.39 3.10
N MET A 266 -12.39 -2.27 2.86
CA MET A 266 -11.81 -0.94 3.03
C MET A 266 -12.42 -0.31 4.27
N GLU A 267 -11.70 -0.43 5.39
CA GLU A 267 -12.07 0.20 6.65
C GLU A 267 -11.65 1.66 6.62
N ILE A 268 -12.59 2.55 6.90
CA ILE A 268 -12.45 4.00 6.83
C ILE A 268 -12.83 4.56 8.19
N HIS A 269 -11.91 5.31 8.80
CA HIS A 269 -12.17 6.03 10.04
C HIS A 269 -12.66 7.46 9.76
N PRO A 270 -13.22 8.16 10.76
CA PRO A 270 -13.52 9.57 10.65
C PRO A 270 -12.29 10.40 10.23
N PRO A 271 -12.48 11.62 9.70
CA PRO A 271 -11.37 12.53 9.45
C PRO A 271 -10.50 12.71 10.71
N MET A 272 -9.20 12.48 10.58
CA MET A 272 -8.28 12.58 11.72
C MET A 272 -7.95 14.05 12.03
N PRO A 273 -7.65 14.39 13.30
CA PRO A 273 -7.19 15.73 13.64
C PRO A 273 -5.86 16.05 12.95
N ILE A 274 -5.72 17.29 12.48
CA ILE A 274 -4.46 17.82 11.94
C ILE A 274 -3.83 18.73 12.99
N SER A 275 -2.58 18.46 13.33
CA SER A 275 -1.78 19.35 14.19
C SER A 275 -0.72 20.09 13.38
N GLU A 276 -0.48 21.35 13.74
CA GLU A 276 0.66 22.12 13.25
C GLU A 276 1.95 21.72 13.98
N GLU A 277 1.85 21.09 15.17
CA GLU A 277 2.99 20.56 15.89
C GLU A 277 3.45 19.22 15.27
N PRO A 278 4.69 19.13 14.76
CA PRO A 278 5.18 17.94 14.06
C PRO A 278 5.08 16.66 14.87
N ALA A 279 5.49 16.70 16.14
CA ALA A 279 5.47 15.53 17.03
C ALA A 279 4.04 15.02 17.27
N GLN A 280 3.07 15.93 17.48
CA GLN A 280 1.67 15.55 17.65
C GLN A 280 1.10 14.98 16.35
N MET A 281 1.39 15.58 15.19
CA MET A 281 0.95 15.06 13.90
C MET A 281 1.49 13.64 13.66
N ALA A 282 2.77 13.41 13.94
CA ALA A 282 3.39 12.08 13.86
C ALA A 282 2.70 11.07 14.81
N ARG A 283 2.34 11.49 16.03
CA ARG A 283 1.63 10.62 16.97
C ARG A 283 0.22 10.28 16.50
N GLU A 284 -0.56 11.23 16.03
CA GLU A 284 -1.92 10.96 15.53
C GLU A 284 -1.89 9.99 14.34
N MET A 285 -0.92 10.12 13.43
CA MET A 285 -0.74 9.17 12.32
C MET A 285 -0.42 7.76 12.83
N ASN A 286 0.49 7.63 13.78
CA ASN A 286 0.84 6.33 14.37
C ASN A 286 -0.33 5.69 15.13
N LYS A 287 -1.12 6.50 15.85
CA LYS A 287 -2.31 6.05 16.57
C LYS A 287 -3.37 5.47 15.63
N GLU A 288 -3.61 6.09 14.48
CA GLU A 288 -4.53 5.54 13.47
C GLU A 288 -4.01 4.20 12.91
N ILE A 289 -2.70 4.07 12.68
CA ILE A 289 -2.10 2.79 12.27
C ILE A 289 -2.31 1.72 13.36
N GLU A 290 -2.07 2.06 14.63
CA GLU A 290 -2.29 1.14 15.76
C GLU A 290 -3.74 0.64 15.82
N GLN A 291 -4.71 1.53 15.64
CA GLN A 291 -6.14 1.18 15.67
C GLN A 291 -6.51 0.22 14.53
N PHE A 292 -6.02 0.47 13.31
CA PHE A 292 -6.28 -0.42 12.18
C PHE A 292 -5.60 -1.79 12.31
N VAL A 293 -4.38 -1.81 12.82
CA VAL A 293 -3.52 -3.00 12.77
C VAL A 293 -3.74 -3.91 13.98
N THR A 294 -4.05 -3.37 15.16
CA THR A 294 -4.22 -4.17 16.39
C THR A 294 -5.22 -5.34 16.24
N PRO A 295 -6.40 -5.17 15.60
CA PRO A 295 -7.37 -6.26 15.45
C PRO A 295 -6.96 -7.34 14.45
N THR A 296 -6.14 -6.99 13.45
CA THR A 296 -5.75 -7.86 12.31
C THR A 296 -4.28 -7.64 11.94
N PRO A 297 -3.36 -7.95 12.86
CA PRO A 297 -1.95 -7.60 12.71
C PRO A 297 -1.33 -8.24 11.45
N GLU A 298 -1.82 -9.38 11.01
CA GLU A 298 -1.35 -10.10 9.82
C GLU A 298 -1.59 -9.35 8.49
N GLN A 299 -2.52 -8.39 8.46
CA GLN A 299 -2.83 -7.58 7.28
C GLN A 299 -1.76 -6.52 6.99
N TYR A 300 -0.96 -6.15 8.00
CA TYR A 300 0.06 -5.12 7.90
C TYR A 300 1.38 -5.67 7.37
N VAL A 301 2.11 -4.85 6.61
CA VAL A 301 3.36 -5.25 5.94
C VAL A 301 4.53 -5.20 6.93
N TRP A 302 4.54 -6.10 7.92
CA TRP A 302 5.60 -6.19 8.94
C TRP A 302 6.99 -6.50 8.39
N ILE A 303 7.11 -6.86 7.10
CA ILE A 303 8.41 -7.09 6.44
C ILE A 303 9.16 -5.79 6.09
N LEU A 304 8.52 -4.63 6.27
CA LEU A 304 9.15 -3.32 6.18
C LEU A 304 10.11 -3.09 7.35
N ARG A 305 11.10 -2.21 7.14
CA ARG A 305 11.99 -1.77 8.21
C ARG A 305 11.39 -0.53 8.90
N LEU A 306 10.26 -0.74 9.56
CA LEU A 306 9.42 0.32 10.17
C LEU A 306 10.13 1.08 11.31
N LEU A 307 11.06 0.41 11.98
CA LEU A 307 11.76 0.86 13.19
C LEU A 307 13.26 1.01 12.93
N LYS A 308 13.67 1.32 11.69
CA LYS A 308 15.08 1.32 11.28
C LYS A 308 15.85 2.43 11.98
N THR A 309 15.25 3.60 12.05
CA THR A 309 15.83 4.79 12.63
C THR A 309 15.55 4.80 14.13
N ARG A 310 16.62 4.68 14.94
CA ARG A 310 16.58 4.65 16.40
C ARG A 310 17.32 5.87 16.96
N LYS A 311 16.92 6.31 18.16
CA LYS A 311 17.54 7.47 18.83
C LYS A 311 19.02 7.25 19.19
N ASP A 312 19.40 5.99 19.36
CA ASP A 312 20.77 5.54 19.68
C ASP A 312 21.58 5.13 18.44
N GLY A 313 21.01 5.25 17.24
CA GLY A 313 21.64 4.85 15.98
C GLY A 313 21.74 3.34 15.77
N ALA A 314 21.17 2.50 16.64
CA ALA A 314 21.24 1.05 16.50
C ALA A 314 20.45 0.53 15.28
N ASP A 315 21.05 -0.41 14.53
CA ASP A 315 20.35 -1.12 13.44
C ASP A 315 19.80 -2.45 13.96
N ILE A 316 18.57 -2.41 14.48
CA ILE A 316 17.90 -3.55 15.12
C ILE A 316 17.50 -4.69 14.15
N TYR A 317 17.79 -4.56 12.85
CA TYR A 317 17.50 -5.57 11.81
C TYR A 317 18.75 -6.28 11.28
N ARG A 318 19.90 -6.14 11.96
CA ARG A 318 21.15 -6.80 11.58
C ARG A 318 21.23 -8.24 12.05
#